data_AF-M8A5Z7-F1
#
_entry.id   AF-M8A5Z7-F1
#
_cell.length_a   1.000
_cell.length_b   1.000
_cell.length_c   1.000
_cell.angle_alpha   90.00
_cell.angle_beta   90.00
_cell.angle_gamma   90.00
#
_symmetry.space_group_name_H-M   'P 1'
#
loop_
_entity.id
_entity.type
_entity.pdbx_description
1 polymer ?
#
loop_
_entity_poly.entity_id
_entity_poly.type
_entity_poly.pdbx_seq_one_letter_code
_entity_poly.pdbx_strand_id
1 'polypeptide(L)'
;MQWRRMVDDMRALGKLTNCVARSDRQAHQLRALGKLTNCVAVCDVSGSMSGLPMDVCVALGLLVSELTDDPWRGRVITFSERPEIHLITGDTLSEKVSFVRAMEWGMNTNFQAVFDKILDVAVAAGLPPERMVRRVLVFSDMEFDQASAHPWETDYEAIVRKFLEAGYGSAVPEIVFWNLAYSKAVPVMSGQQGVALVSGFSKNLLKLFLDGGGIVTPRTIMEKAIVGPEYDKLTVFD
;
A
#
# COMPACT_ATOMS: atom_id res chain seq x y z
N MET A 1 16.07 -13.19 -12.49
CA MET A 1 17.10 -14.07 -11.89
C MET A 1 17.47 -13.72 -10.44
N GLN A 2 16.74 -12.85 -9.72
CA GLN A 2 16.87 -12.71 -8.25
C GLN A 2 15.63 -13.22 -7.49
N TRP A 3 14.41 -13.08 -8.03
CA TRP A 3 13.21 -13.72 -7.45
C TRP A 3 13.22 -15.25 -7.59
N ARG A 4 13.52 -15.77 -8.78
CA ARG A 4 13.73 -17.22 -8.97
C ARG A 4 14.86 -17.75 -8.09
N ARG A 5 15.96 -17.01 -7.91
CA ARG A 5 17.03 -17.38 -6.97
C ARG A 5 16.56 -17.36 -5.50
N MET A 6 15.77 -16.37 -5.10
CA MET A 6 15.21 -16.33 -3.75
C MET A 6 14.24 -17.49 -3.48
N VAL A 7 13.43 -17.87 -4.47
CA VAL A 7 12.49 -19.00 -4.40
C VAL A 7 13.21 -20.36 -4.52
N ASP A 8 14.26 -20.46 -5.33
CA ASP A 8 15.03 -21.69 -5.56
C ASP A 8 16.02 -21.96 -4.41
N ASP A 9 16.66 -20.93 -3.83
CA ASP A 9 17.46 -21.05 -2.60
C ASP A 9 16.58 -21.45 -1.40
N MET A 10 15.31 -21.02 -1.40
CA MET A 10 14.31 -21.46 -0.43
C MET A 10 13.86 -22.92 -0.63
N ARG A 11 13.95 -23.45 -1.86
CA ARG A 11 13.64 -24.86 -2.18
C ARG A 11 14.81 -25.81 -1.92
N ALA A 12 16.05 -25.39 -2.18
CA ALA A 12 17.24 -26.24 -2.08
C ALA A 12 17.63 -26.65 -0.64
N LEU A 13 17.16 -25.93 0.38
CA LEU A 13 17.52 -26.15 1.79
C LEU A 13 16.66 -27.18 2.55
N GLY A 14 15.76 -27.92 1.89
CA GLY A 14 15.04 -29.06 2.49
C GLY A 14 14.18 -28.74 3.73
N LYS A 15 13.80 -27.47 3.95
CA LYS A 15 13.07 -27.00 5.14
C LYS A 15 11.71 -26.36 4.81
N LEU A 16 11.04 -26.86 3.77
CA LEU A 16 9.77 -26.32 3.28
C LEU A 16 8.50 -26.95 3.89
N THR A 17 8.59 -27.52 5.09
CA THR A 17 7.40 -27.66 5.96
C THR A 17 7.24 -26.46 6.90
N ASN A 18 8.26 -25.61 7.06
CA ASN A 18 8.27 -24.55 8.09
C ASN A 18 8.11 -23.11 7.57
N CYS A 19 8.25 -22.85 6.25
CA CYS A 19 8.18 -21.48 5.68
C CYS A 19 6.79 -21.05 5.22
N VAL A 20 5.93 -21.98 4.76
CA VAL A 20 4.49 -21.70 4.61
C VAL A 20 3.93 -21.30 5.98
N ALA A 21 4.24 -22.09 7.02
CA ALA A 21 3.98 -21.74 8.41
C ALA A 21 4.66 -20.45 8.91
N ARG A 22 5.67 -19.89 8.23
CA ARG A 22 6.37 -18.65 8.65
C ARG A 22 5.80 -17.41 7.96
N SER A 23 5.43 -17.53 6.67
CA SER A 23 4.63 -16.54 5.95
C SER A 23 3.24 -16.45 6.55
N ASP A 24 2.63 -17.60 6.86
CA ASP A 24 1.37 -17.66 7.60
C ASP A 24 1.54 -17.09 9.00
N ARG A 25 2.63 -17.39 9.74
CA ARG A 25 2.87 -16.77 11.06
C ARG A 25 3.05 -15.25 10.98
N GLN A 26 3.75 -14.73 9.99
CA GLN A 26 3.98 -13.29 9.86
C GLN A 26 2.73 -12.57 9.36
N ALA A 27 2.00 -13.15 8.41
CA ALA A 27 0.68 -12.69 8.00
C ALA A 27 -0.33 -12.81 9.16
N HIS A 28 -0.32 -13.89 9.94
CA HIS A 28 -1.13 -14.04 11.15
C HIS A 28 -0.74 -13.02 12.22
N GLN A 29 0.55 -12.72 12.40
CA GLN A 29 1.00 -11.65 13.31
C GLN A 29 0.53 -10.29 12.83
N LEU A 30 0.64 -9.99 11.53
CA LEU A 30 0.18 -8.71 10.96
C LEU A 30 -1.35 -8.58 11.00
N ARG A 31 -2.08 -9.66 10.76
CA ARG A 31 -3.54 -9.75 10.94
C ARG A 31 -3.91 -9.59 12.41
N ALA A 32 -3.23 -10.29 13.33
CA ALA A 32 -3.47 -10.20 14.77
C ALA A 32 -3.16 -8.81 15.32
N LEU A 33 -2.23 -8.09 14.69
CA LEU A 33 -1.92 -6.70 15.03
C LEU A 33 -2.93 -5.70 14.45
N GLY A 34 -3.83 -6.12 13.56
CA GLY A 34 -4.86 -5.24 12.97
C GLY A 34 -4.30 -4.09 12.14
N LYS A 35 -3.05 -4.20 11.70
CA LYS A 35 -2.26 -3.04 11.25
C LYS A 35 -2.60 -2.57 9.84
N LEU A 36 -3.10 -3.45 8.98
CA LEU A 36 -3.47 -3.14 7.59
C LEU A 36 -4.96 -3.42 7.30
N THR A 37 -5.78 -3.62 8.33
CA THR A 37 -7.18 -4.09 8.20
C THR A 37 -8.11 -3.11 7.48
N ASN A 38 -7.73 -1.83 7.42
CA ASN A 38 -8.48 -0.75 6.77
C ASN A 38 -7.65 -0.09 5.65
N CYS A 39 -6.86 -0.87 4.92
CA CYS A 39 -6.08 -0.37 3.78
C CYS A 39 -6.58 -0.99 2.47
N VAL A 40 -6.44 -0.24 1.38
CA VAL A 40 -6.62 -0.76 0.02
C VAL A 40 -5.40 -0.39 -0.82
N ALA A 41 -5.04 -1.24 -1.77
CA ALA A 41 -3.91 -1.01 -2.66
C ALA A 41 -4.38 -0.57 -4.05
N VAL A 42 -3.78 0.50 -4.57
CA VAL A 42 -3.81 0.89 -5.97
C VAL A 42 -2.50 0.45 -6.61
N CYS A 43 -2.58 -0.41 -7.62
CA CYS A 43 -1.41 -1.05 -8.22
C CYS A 43 -1.13 -0.49 -9.61
N ASP A 44 0.02 0.16 -9.77
CA ASP A 44 0.57 0.50 -11.08
C ASP A 44 1.25 -0.73 -11.69
N VAL A 45 0.64 -1.23 -12.77
CA VAL A 45 1.15 -2.34 -13.56
C VAL A 45 1.53 -1.91 -14.98
N SER A 46 1.87 -0.63 -15.13
CA SER A 46 2.29 -0.04 -16.39
C SER A 46 3.60 -0.59 -16.95
N GLY A 47 3.84 -0.32 -18.23
CA GLY A 47 5.06 -0.76 -18.90
C GLY A 47 6.36 -0.25 -18.24
N SER A 48 6.36 0.96 -17.65
CA SER A 48 7.52 1.56 -16.98
C SER A 48 7.91 0.81 -15.70
N MET A 49 6.93 0.23 -15.01
CA MET A 49 7.12 -0.58 -13.82
C MET A 49 7.89 -1.89 -14.08
N SER A 50 8.11 -2.28 -15.36
CA SER A 50 8.74 -3.54 -15.74
C SER A 50 10.02 -3.86 -14.95
N GLY A 51 10.09 -5.06 -14.38
CA GLY A 51 11.22 -5.52 -13.57
C GLY A 51 10.92 -5.47 -12.07
N LEU A 52 11.88 -4.99 -11.28
CA LEU A 52 11.77 -4.98 -9.83
C LEU A 52 10.59 -4.13 -9.29
N PRO A 53 10.28 -2.92 -9.83
CA PRO A 53 9.14 -2.13 -9.35
C PRO A 53 7.80 -2.88 -9.50
N MET A 54 7.57 -3.52 -10.64
CA MET A 54 6.40 -4.37 -10.88
C MET A 54 6.33 -5.55 -9.91
N ASP A 55 7.45 -6.26 -9.72
CA ASP A 55 7.52 -7.39 -8.78
C ASP A 55 7.13 -6.95 -7.36
N VAL A 56 7.62 -5.79 -6.93
CA VAL A 56 7.34 -5.20 -5.60
C VAL A 56 5.89 -4.72 -5.50
N CYS A 57 5.40 -3.99 -6.50
CA CYS A 57 4.01 -3.50 -6.57
C CYS A 57 3.01 -4.66 -6.44
N VAL A 58 3.17 -5.72 -7.26
CA VAL A 58 2.30 -6.89 -7.23
C VAL A 58 2.38 -7.60 -5.87
N ALA A 59 3.58 -7.79 -5.31
CA ALA A 59 3.74 -8.45 -4.02
C ALA A 59 3.08 -7.67 -2.87
N LEU A 60 3.24 -6.34 -2.85
CA LEU A 60 2.63 -5.49 -1.82
C LEU A 60 1.11 -5.37 -2.01
N GLY A 61 0.62 -5.26 -3.24
CA GLY A 61 -0.81 -5.27 -3.55
C GLY A 61 -1.50 -6.54 -3.08
N LEU A 62 -0.91 -7.70 -3.39
CA LEU A 62 -1.40 -9.00 -2.90
C LEU A 62 -1.39 -9.05 -1.37
N LEU A 63 -0.29 -8.64 -0.72
CA LEU A 63 -0.18 -8.67 0.73
C LEU A 63 -1.23 -7.79 1.41
N VAL A 64 -1.43 -6.56 0.94
CA VAL A 64 -2.47 -5.64 1.46
C VAL A 64 -3.84 -6.26 1.28
N SER A 65 -4.13 -6.81 0.09
CA SER A 65 -5.43 -7.44 -0.19
C SER A 65 -5.72 -8.63 0.73
N GLU A 66 -4.71 -9.40 1.13
CA GLU A 66 -4.90 -10.55 2.01
C GLU A 66 -5.05 -10.13 3.47
N LEU A 67 -4.31 -9.09 3.91
CA LEU A 67 -4.30 -8.64 5.31
C LEU A 67 -5.46 -7.71 5.68
N THR A 68 -6.14 -7.14 4.69
CA THR A 68 -7.31 -6.28 4.91
C THR A 68 -8.58 -7.10 5.19
N ASP A 69 -9.55 -6.49 5.85
CA ASP A 69 -10.82 -7.15 6.18
C ASP A 69 -11.88 -6.90 5.11
N ASP A 70 -12.95 -7.70 5.15
CA ASP A 70 -14.10 -7.46 4.29
C ASP A 70 -14.69 -6.06 4.53
N PRO A 71 -15.12 -5.34 3.49
CA PRO A 71 -15.28 -5.79 2.10
C PRO A 71 -14.02 -5.60 1.23
N TRP A 72 -12.89 -5.17 1.77
CA TRP A 72 -11.69 -4.86 0.97
C TRP A 72 -10.82 -6.09 0.69
N ARG A 73 -11.07 -7.18 1.43
CA ARG A 73 -10.29 -8.40 1.35
C ARG A 73 -10.27 -8.99 -0.06
N GLY A 74 -9.07 -9.36 -0.49
CA GLY A 74 -8.79 -9.92 -1.82
C GLY A 74 -8.96 -8.92 -2.94
N ARG A 75 -9.15 -7.62 -2.66
CA ARG A 75 -9.37 -6.60 -3.68
C ARG A 75 -8.17 -5.68 -3.84
N VAL A 76 -7.95 -5.26 -5.07
CA VAL A 76 -6.99 -4.22 -5.47
C VAL A 76 -7.66 -3.28 -6.45
N ILE A 77 -7.14 -2.06 -6.56
CA ILE A 77 -7.63 -1.03 -7.47
C ILE A 77 -6.60 -0.82 -8.59
N THR A 78 -7.07 -0.66 -9.82
CA THR A 78 -6.18 -0.36 -10.95
C THR A 78 -5.68 1.07 -10.90
N PHE A 79 -4.42 1.27 -11.27
CA PHE A 79 -3.85 2.58 -11.53
C PHE A 79 -4.25 3.02 -12.96
N SER A 80 -5.33 3.78 -13.07
CA SER A 80 -5.81 4.28 -14.37
C SER A 80 -6.74 5.50 -14.20
N GLU A 81 -7.00 6.19 -15.30
CA GLU A 81 -8.01 7.28 -15.38
C GLU A 81 -9.43 6.77 -15.07
N ARG A 82 -9.69 5.47 -15.31
CA ARG A 82 -10.96 4.78 -15.04
C ARG A 82 -10.72 3.63 -14.06
N PRO A 83 -10.43 3.92 -12.79
CA PRO A 83 -10.03 2.91 -11.83
C PRO A 83 -11.14 1.89 -11.60
N GLU A 84 -10.76 0.62 -11.54
CA GLU A 84 -11.64 -0.51 -11.25
C GLU A 84 -11.16 -1.24 -10.00
N ILE A 85 -12.12 -1.74 -9.21
CA ILE A 85 -11.83 -2.61 -8.07
C ILE A 85 -11.93 -4.05 -8.56
N HIS A 86 -10.80 -4.76 -8.61
CA HIS A 86 -10.77 -6.18 -8.95
C HIS A 86 -10.69 -7.05 -7.72
N LEU A 87 -11.52 -8.09 -7.68
CA LEU A 87 -11.33 -9.23 -6.80
C LEU A 87 -10.27 -10.15 -7.43
N ILE A 88 -9.15 -10.33 -6.74
CA ILE A 88 -8.06 -11.20 -7.19
C ILE A 88 -8.56 -12.63 -7.19
N THR A 89 -8.44 -13.29 -8.34
CA THR A 89 -8.81 -14.70 -8.53
C THR A 89 -7.56 -15.57 -8.73
N GLY A 90 -7.68 -16.86 -8.42
CA GLY A 90 -6.59 -17.82 -8.52
C GLY A 90 -6.35 -18.58 -7.21
N ASP A 91 -6.08 -19.89 -7.34
CA ASP A 91 -5.86 -20.78 -6.21
C ASP A 91 -4.39 -20.80 -5.78
N THR A 92 -3.49 -20.55 -6.74
CA THR A 92 -2.05 -20.49 -6.51
C THR A 92 -1.54 -19.05 -6.48
N LEU A 93 -0.44 -18.83 -5.76
CA LEU A 93 0.25 -17.53 -5.76
C LEU A 93 0.63 -17.10 -7.18
N SER A 94 1.02 -18.05 -8.04
CA SER A 94 1.38 -17.75 -9.43
C SER A 94 0.19 -17.20 -10.22
N GLU A 95 -0.99 -17.79 -10.05
CA GLU A 95 -2.22 -17.32 -10.72
C GLU A 95 -2.62 -15.94 -10.22
N LYS A 96 -2.59 -15.71 -8.90
CA LYS A 96 -2.88 -14.39 -8.31
C LYS A 96 -1.90 -13.32 -8.80
N VAL A 97 -0.60 -13.63 -8.88
CA VAL A 97 0.41 -12.73 -9.43
C VAL A 97 0.14 -12.42 -10.90
N SER A 98 -0.16 -13.45 -11.70
CA SER A 98 -0.50 -13.28 -13.11
C SER A 98 -1.77 -12.45 -13.30
N PHE A 99 -2.78 -12.63 -12.46
CA PHE A 99 -4.00 -11.84 -12.48
C PHE A 99 -3.70 -10.35 -12.30
N VAL A 100 -2.97 -9.99 -11.23
CA VAL A 100 -2.62 -8.58 -10.94
C VAL A 100 -1.79 -7.97 -12.08
N ARG A 101 -0.83 -8.71 -12.63
CA ARG A 101 -0.01 -8.24 -13.77
C ARG A 101 -0.78 -8.03 -15.06
N ALA A 102 -1.89 -8.73 -15.23
CA ALA A 102 -2.72 -8.66 -16.42
C ALA A 102 -3.85 -7.63 -16.30
N MET A 103 -3.97 -6.95 -15.15
CA MET A 103 -4.95 -5.88 -14.98
C MET A 103 -4.67 -4.75 -15.96
N GLU A 104 -5.74 -4.10 -16.41
CA GLU A 104 -5.61 -2.89 -17.22
C GLU A 104 -4.98 -1.76 -16.39
N TRP A 105 -4.20 -0.93 -17.07
CA TRP A 105 -3.56 0.25 -16.49
C TRP A 105 -3.71 1.44 -17.45
N GLY A 106 -3.60 2.65 -16.91
CA GLY A 106 -3.64 3.90 -17.68
C GLY A 106 -2.37 4.73 -17.50
N MET A 107 -2.16 5.76 -18.33
CA MET A 107 -0.98 6.63 -18.26
C MET A 107 -0.90 7.48 -16.98
N ASN A 108 -2.03 7.69 -16.31
CA ASN A 108 -2.16 8.40 -15.05
C ASN A 108 -3.32 7.78 -14.24
N THR A 109 -3.57 8.30 -13.04
CA THR A 109 -4.68 7.89 -12.20
C THR A 109 -5.58 9.06 -11.83
N ASN A 110 -6.89 8.81 -11.90
CA ASN A 110 -7.89 9.72 -11.35
C ASN A 110 -8.17 9.35 -9.89
N PHE A 111 -7.48 10.01 -8.95
CA PHE A 111 -7.63 9.70 -7.52
C PHE A 111 -9.02 10.01 -6.99
N GLN A 112 -9.68 11.05 -7.49
CA GLN A 112 -11.08 11.31 -7.13
C GLN A 112 -11.97 10.10 -7.47
N ALA A 113 -11.80 9.51 -8.66
CA ALA A 113 -12.54 8.32 -9.07
C ALA A 113 -12.19 7.08 -8.22
N VAL A 114 -10.94 6.93 -7.77
CA VAL A 114 -10.56 5.88 -6.81
C VAL A 114 -11.36 6.00 -5.52
N PHE A 115 -11.46 7.22 -4.98
CA PHE A 115 -12.21 7.50 -3.75
C PHE A 115 -13.72 7.33 -3.96
N ASP A 116 -14.25 7.69 -5.12
CA ASP A 116 -15.65 7.43 -5.48
C ASP A 116 -15.96 5.92 -5.44
N LYS A 117 -15.09 5.07 -6.00
CA LYS A 117 -15.26 3.61 -5.95
C LYS A 117 -15.23 3.05 -4.53
N ILE A 118 -14.36 3.59 -3.67
CA ILE A 118 -14.30 3.20 -2.26
C ILE A 118 -15.61 3.63 -1.57
N LEU A 119 -16.07 4.85 -1.82
CA LEU A 119 -17.30 5.37 -1.24
C LEU A 119 -18.53 4.55 -1.68
N ASP A 120 -18.61 4.19 -2.96
CA ASP A 120 -19.67 3.34 -3.51
C ASP A 120 -19.74 2.00 -2.78
N VAL A 121 -18.60 1.32 -2.58
CA VAL A 121 -18.55 0.04 -1.85
C VAL A 121 -18.96 0.23 -0.40
N ALA A 122 -18.51 1.31 0.25
CA ALA A 122 -18.82 1.57 1.66
C ALA A 122 -20.31 1.86 1.88
N VAL A 123 -20.90 2.71 1.04
CA VAL A 123 -22.33 3.04 1.08
C VAL A 123 -23.17 1.81 0.76
N ALA A 124 -22.83 1.06 -0.29
CA ALA A 124 -23.57 -0.15 -0.67
C ALA A 124 -23.52 -1.24 0.40
N ALA A 125 -22.40 -1.37 1.12
CA ALA A 125 -22.24 -2.32 2.22
C ALA A 125 -22.75 -1.77 3.57
N GLY A 126 -23.18 -0.52 3.65
CA GLY A 126 -23.61 0.13 4.89
C GLY A 126 -22.53 0.11 5.98
N LEU A 127 -21.27 0.37 5.60
CA LEU A 127 -20.16 0.26 6.53
C LEU A 127 -20.28 1.31 7.65
N PRO A 128 -19.98 0.93 8.90
CA PRO A 128 -19.78 1.93 9.94
C PRO A 128 -18.44 2.67 9.66
N PRO A 129 -18.31 3.97 9.99
CA PRO A 129 -17.09 4.75 9.72
C PRO A 129 -15.80 4.12 10.24
N GLU A 130 -15.85 3.32 11.31
CA GLU A 130 -14.71 2.63 11.90
C GLU A 130 -14.12 1.54 11.00
N ARG A 131 -14.94 0.98 10.09
CA ARG A 131 -14.57 -0.03 9.09
C ARG A 131 -14.29 0.57 7.72
N MET A 132 -14.36 1.89 7.59
CA MET A 132 -13.98 2.59 6.37
C MET A 132 -12.49 2.41 6.11
N VAL A 133 -12.10 2.43 4.84
CA VAL A 133 -10.69 2.51 4.45
C VAL A 133 -10.09 3.74 5.10
N ARG A 134 -8.99 3.57 5.83
CA ARG A 134 -8.24 4.68 6.42
C ARG A 134 -7.12 5.14 5.50
N ARG A 135 -6.55 4.24 4.70
CA ARG A 135 -5.47 4.57 3.76
C ARG A 135 -5.59 3.87 2.42
N VAL A 136 -5.37 4.65 1.38
CA VAL A 136 -5.18 4.20 0.00
C VAL A 136 -3.69 4.15 -0.27
N LEU A 137 -3.16 2.96 -0.45
CA LEU A 137 -1.74 2.72 -0.70
C LEU A 137 -1.51 2.66 -2.20
N VAL A 138 -0.81 3.63 -2.75
CA VAL A 138 -0.56 3.71 -4.20
C VAL A 138 0.87 3.29 -4.46
N PHE A 139 1.07 2.26 -5.28
CA PHE A 139 2.39 1.76 -5.65
C PHE A 139 2.64 2.08 -7.13
N SER A 140 3.56 3.00 -7.43
CA SER A 140 3.87 3.47 -8.79
C SER A 140 5.35 3.85 -8.91
N ASP A 141 5.90 3.98 -10.11
CA ASP A 141 7.25 4.53 -10.36
C ASP A 141 7.21 6.02 -10.75
N MET A 142 6.03 6.64 -10.74
CA MET A 142 5.84 8.06 -11.06
C MET A 142 5.97 8.96 -9.82
N GLU A 143 6.16 10.26 -10.04
CA GLU A 143 5.93 11.27 -9.00
C GLU A 143 4.44 11.53 -8.82
N PHE A 144 3.99 11.81 -7.60
CA PHE A 144 2.56 11.97 -7.28
C PHE A 144 1.87 13.02 -8.16
N ASP A 145 2.49 14.19 -8.33
CA ASP A 145 1.94 15.28 -9.14
C ASP A 145 1.87 14.93 -10.65
N GLN A 146 2.67 13.96 -11.11
CA GLN A 146 2.61 13.46 -12.49
C GLN A 146 1.59 12.33 -12.65
N ALA A 147 1.42 11.54 -11.60
CA ALA A 147 0.45 10.45 -11.53
C ALA A 147 -0.99 10.96 -11.42
N SER A 148 -1.21 12.12 -10.80
CA SER A 148 -2.54 12.70 -10.62
C SER A 148 -3.07 13.31 -11.91
N ALA A 149 -4.28 12.92 -12.32
CA ALA A 149 -4.95 13.48 -13.49
C ALA A 149 -5.34 14.97 -13.32
N HIS A 150 -5.53 15.44 -12.09
CA HIS A 150 -5.93 16.82 -11.76
C HIS A 150 -5.09 17.38 -10.60
N PRO A 151 -5.10 18.71 -10.38
CA PRO A 151 -4.53 19.31 -9.18
C PRO A 151 -5.13 18.70 -7.91
N TRP A 152 -4.28 18.17 -7.03
CA TRP A 152 -4.71 17.41 -5.87
C TRP A 152 -5.58 18.22 -4.90
N GLU A 153 -5.32 19.51 -4.70
CA GLU A 153 -6.11 20.34 -3.77
C GLU A 153 -7.60 20.34 -4.14
N THR A 154 -7.92 20.53 -5.42
CA THR A 154 -9.29 20.50 -5.94
C THR A 154 -9.92 19.12 -5.78
N ASP A 155 -9.17 18.06 -6.09
CA ASP A 155 -9.64 16.68 -5.95
C ASP A 155 -9.90 16.34 -4.48
N TYR A 156 -9.01 16.75 -3.57
CA TYR A 156 -9.13 16.50 -2.14
C TYR A 156 -10.34 17.20 -1.54
N GLU A 157 -10.59 18.48 -1.88
CA GLU A 157 -11.80 19.19 -1.45
C GLU A 157 -13.08 18.50 -1.93
N ALA A 158 -13.09 18.04 -3.19
CA ALA A 158 -14.21 17.30 -3.75
C ALA A 158 -14.43 15.95 -3.03
N ILE A 159 -13.35 15.22 -2.75
CA ILE A 159 -13.37 13.95 -1.99
C ILE A 159 -13.94 14.18 -0.59
N VAL A 160 -13.42 15.15 0.16
CA VAL A 160 -13.87 15.44 1.52
C VAL A 160 -15.36 15.78 1.55
N ARG A 161 -15.83 16.61 0.61
CA ARG A 161 -17.26 16.94 0.48
C ARG A 161 -18.11 15.70 0.22
N LYS A 162 -17.75 14.86 -0.75
CA LYS A 162 -18.50 13.63 -1.08
C LYS A 162 -18.60 12.68 0.12
N PHE A 163 -17.49 12.51 0.84
CA PHE A 163 -17.46 11.67 2.03
C PHE A 163 -18.32 12.26 3.16
N LEU A 164 -18.28 13.57 3.36
CA LEU A 164 -19.13 14.25 4.33
C LEU A 164 -20.62 14.06 4.03
N GLU A 165 -21.02 14.27 2.78
CA GLU A 165 -22.42 14.11 2.32
C GLU A 165 -22.92 12.66 2.47
N ALA A 166 -22.03 11.68 2.30
CA ALA A 166 -22.33 10.26 2.49
C ALA A 166 -22.27 9.79 3.96
N GLY A 167 -21.99 10.68 4.92
CA GLY A 167 -21.93 10.35 6.36
C GLY A 167 -20.58 9.83 6.86
N TYR A 168 -19.53 9.90 6.04
CA TYR A 168 -18.17 9.43 6.33
C TYR A 168 -17.16 10.59 6.50
N GLY A 169 -17.61 11.80 6.80
CA GLY A 169 -16.73 12.99 6.91
C GLY A 169 -15.61 12.87 7.94
N SER A 170 -15.75 12.03 8.97
CA SER A 170 -14.70 11.73 9.96
C SER A 170 -13.76 10.60 9.55
N ALA A 171 -14.01 9.95 8.42
CA ALA A 171 -13.32 8.75 7.95
C ALA A 171 -12.89 8.87 6.48
N VAL A 172 -12.47 10.08 6.07
CA VAL A 172 -11.86 10.31 4.76
C VAL A 172 -10.48 9.63 4.71
N PRO A 173 -10.22 8.72 3.75
CA PRO A 173 -8.94 8.04 3.65
C PRO A 173 -7.78 8.98 3.32
N GLU A 174 -6.60 8.69 3.85
CA GLU A 174 -5.35 9.32 3.41
C GLU A 174 -4.76 8.54 2.22
N ILE A 175 -4.04 9.22 1.33
CA ILE A 175 -3.19 8.59 0.32
C ILE A 175 -1.79 8.39 0.88
N VAL A 176 -1.27 7.17 0.79
CA VAL A 176 0.16 6.90 0.94
C VAL A 176 0.68 6.54 -0.44
N PHE A 177 1.33 7.50 -1.10
CA PHE A 177 1.88 7.31 -2.43
C PHE A 177 3.32 6.85 -2.34
N TRP A 178 3.59 5.64 -2.83
CA TRP A 178 4.89 5.00 -2.78
C TRP A 178 5.52 4.93 -4.17
N ASN A 179 6.50 5.80 -4.40
CA ASN A 179 7.32 5.78 -5.60
C ASN A 179 8.39 4.68 -5.54
N LEU A 180 8.31 3.69 -6.43
CA LEU A 180 9.17 2.51 -6.51
C LEU A 180 10.35 2.65 -7.48
N ALA A 181 10.46 3.76 -8.21
CA ALA A 181 11.55 4.02 -9.17
C ALA A 181 12.91 4.24 -8.50
N TYR A 182 12.90 4.86 -7.32
CA TYR A 182 14.12 5.32 -6.67
C TYR A 182 14.80 4.23 -5.82
N SER A 183 16.13 4.15 -5.85
CA SER A 183 16.89 3.20 -5.02
C SER A 183 17.12 3.69 -3.59
N LYS A 184 16.98 5.01 -3.34
CA LYS A 184 17.13 5.61 -2.00
C LYS A 184 15.75 5.79 -1.36
N ALA A 185 15.52 5.00 -0.32
CA ALA A 185 14.32 5.04 0.49
C ALA A 185 14.26 6.31 1.35
N VAL A 186 13.38 7.27 1.04
CA VAL A 186 13.15 8.48 1.83
C VAL A 186 11.65 8.73 1.93
N PRO A 187 11.04 8.64 3.13
CA PRO A 187 9.68 9.14 3.32
C PRO A 187 9.71 10.65 3.36
N VAL A 188 8.70 11.27 2.79
CA VAL A 188 8.50 12.71 2.80
C VAL A 188 7.05 12.95 3.18
N MET A 189 6.82 13.77 4.22
CA MET A 189 5.46 14.26 4.43
C MET A 189 5.16 15.21 3.27
N SER A 190 4.08 14.95 2.52
CA SER A 190 3.69 15.90 1.48
C SER A 190 3.31 17.22 2.16
N GLY A 191 3.57 18.34 1.48
CA GLY A 191 2.94 19.61 1.84
C GLY A 191 1.43 19.60 1.59
N GLN A 192 0.94 18.63 0.79
CA GLN A 192 -0.45 18.46 0.42
C GLN A 192 -1.23 17.71 1.51
N GLN A 193 -2.42 18.22 1.84
CA GLN A 193 -3.31 17.60 2.82
C GLN A 193 -3.76 16.22 2.37
N GLY A 194 -3.83 15.27 3.32
CA GLY A 194 -4.30 13.91 3.05
C GLY A 194 -3.32 13.04 2.25
N VAL A 195 -2.08 13.48 2.02
CA VAL A 195 -1.07 12.74 1.23
C VAL A 195 0.22 12.55 2.03
N ALA A 196 0.70 11.31 2.07
CA ALA A 196 2.05 10.96 2.50
C ALA A 196 2.83 10.38 1.31
N LEU A 197 4.08 10.82 1.12
CA LEU A 197 4.94 10.34 0.04
C LEU A 197 6.01 9.40 0.60
N VAL A 198 6.23 8.29 -0.09
CA VAL A 198 7.26 7.31 0.25
C VAL A 198 8.07 7.03 -0.99
N SER A 199 9.30 7.51 -1.06
CA SER A 199 10.17 7.23 -2.21
C SER A 199 11.11 6.09 -1.89
N GLY A 200 11.31 5.22 -2.86
CA GLY A 200 12.28 4.13 -2.92
C GLY A 200 11.97 2.90 -2.08
N PHE A 201 12.78 1.84 -2.27
CA PHE A 201 12.53 0.53 -1.66
C PHE A 201 13.72 0.07 -0.78
N SER A 202 13.43 -0.30 0.47
CA SER A 202 14.40 -0.98 1.34
C SER A 202 13.70 -1.95 2.29
N LYS A 203 14.42 -3.00 2.74
CA LYS A 203 13.90 -3.96 3.73
C LYS A 203 13.47 -3.28 5.03
N ASN A 204 14.18 -2.23 5.45
CA ASN A 204 13.86 -1.47 6.66
C ASN A 204 12.58 -0.66 6.47
N LEU A 205 12.40 -0.03 5.31
CA LEU A 205 11.19 0.70 4.97
C LEU A 205 9.96 -0.22 4.90
N LEU A 206 10.12 -1.40 4.28
CA LEU A 206 9.08 -2.42 4.27
C LEU A 206 8.72 -2.87 5.69
N LYS A 207 9.72 -3.13 6.55
CA LYS A 207 9.47 -3.51 7.94
C LYS A 207 8.77 -2.39 8.70
N LEU A 208 9.18 -1.14 8.52
CA LEU A 208 8.54 0.05 9.10
C LEU A 208 7.09 0.16 8.67
N PHE A 209 6.83 0.02 7.37
CA PHE A 209 5.50 0.04 6.79
C PHE A 209 4.61 -1.06 7.40
N LEU A 210 5.11 -2.30 7.49
CA LEU A 210 4.36 -3.41 8.07
C LEU A 210 4.14 -3.24 9.59
N ASP A 211 5.16 -2.79 10.32
CA ASP A 211 5.10 -2.58 11.77
C ASP A 211 4.26 -1.35 12.16
N GLY A 212 4.23 -0.32 11.33
CA GLY A 212 3.47 0.91 11.51
C GLY A 212 2.07 0.84 10.92
N GLY A 213 1.70 -0.31 10.34
CA GLY A 213 0.39 -0.52 9.73
C GLY A 213 0.12 0.40 8.57
N GLY A 214 1.11 0.63 7.72
CA GLY A 214 1.05 1.51 6.56
C GLY A 214 1.48 2.95 6.84
N ILE A 215 1.74 3.31 8.10
CA ILE A 215 2.28 4.62 8.46
C ILE A 215 3.79 4.59 8.31
N VAL A 216 4.31 5.47 7.46
CA VAL A 216 5.74 5.74 7.35
C VAL A 216 5.94 7.25 7.35
N THR A 217 6.51 7.78 8.43
CA THR A 217 6.87 9.20 8.52
C THR A 217 8.37 9.38 8.72
N PRO A 218 8.96 10.51 8.29
CA PRO A 218 10.37 10.82 8.56
C PRO A 218 10.73 10.66 10.03
N ARG A 219 9.84 11.11 10.92
CA ARG A 219 10.00 10.96 12.37
C ARG A 219 10.05 9.50 12.80
N THR A 220 9.12 8.65 12.34
CA THR A 220 9.14 7.21 12.70
C THR A 220 10.39 6.49 12.18
N ILE A 221 10.94 6.92 11.04
CA ILE A 221 12.21 6.38 10.53
C ILE A 221 13.37 6.84 11.41
N MET A 222 13.42 8.13 11.73
CA MET A 222 14.43 8.69 12.63
C MET A 222 14.39 7.99 13.98
N GLU A 223 13.22 7.92 14.61
CA GLU A 223 12.99 7.25 15.90
C GLU A 223 13.47 5.79 15.84
N LYS A 224 13.07 5.00 14.85
CA LYS A 224 13.59 3.62 14.75
C LYS A 224 15.10 3.53 14.47
N ALA A 225 15.69 4.52 13.80
CA ALA A 225 17.13 4.56 13.57
C ALA A 225 17.92 4.91 14.84
N ILE A 226 17.33 5.68 15.76
CA ILE A 226 17.96 6.14 17.00
C ILE A 226 17.52 5.38 18.27
N VAL A 227 16.56 4.45 18.18
CA VAL A 227 16.11 3.59 19.31
C VAL A 227 17.10 2.42 19.60
N GLY A 228 18.32 2.50 19.07
CA GLY A 228 19.37 1.53 19.39
C GLY A 228 19.91 1.73 20.82
N PRO A 229 20.35 0.66 21.52
CA PRO A 229 20.91 0.76 22.89
C PRO A 229 22.12 1.69 22.99
N GLU A 230 22.72 2.01 21.85
CA GLU A 230 23.86 2.91 21.66
C GLU A 230 23.49 4.38 21.92
N TYR A 231 22.23 4.75 21.73
CA TYR A 231 21.71 6.12 21.86
C TYR A 231 20.99 6.36 23.19
N ASP A 232 20.74 5.32 24.01
CA ASP A 232 20.13 5.41 25.35
C ASP A 232 20.91 6.30 26.33
N LYS A 233 22.20 6.55 26.04
CA LYS A 233 23.11 7.35 26.88
C LYS A 233 23.20 8.83 26.47
N LEU A 234 22.48 9.25 25.42
CA LEU A 234 22.52 10.63 24.98
C LEU A 234 21.60 11.49 25.84
N THR A 235 22.21 12.38 26.62
CA THR A 235 21.51 13.45 27.34
C THR A 235 21.41 14.69 26.47
N VAL A 236 20.19 15.18 26.27
CA VAL A 236 19.92 16.48 25.63
C VAL A 236 20.22 17.56 26.67
N PHE A 237 21.08 18.50 26.33
CA PHE A 237 21.29 19.74 27.09
C PHE A 237 20.55 20.87 26.36
N ASP A 238 19.75 21.63 27.10
CA ASP A 238 19.01 22.81 26.63
C ASP A 238 19.82 24.12 26.74
#